data_AF-A0A8J2SH99-F1
#
_entry.id   AF-A0A8J2SH99-F1
#
_cell.length_a   1.000
_cell.length_b   1.000
_cell.length_c   1.000
_cell.angle_alpha   90.00
_cell.angle_beta   90.00
_cell.angle_gamma   90.00
#
_symmetry.space_group_name_H-M   'P 1'
#
loop_
_entity.id
_entity.type
_entity.pdbx_description
1 polymer ?
#
loop_
_entity_poly.entity_id
_entity_poly.type
_entity_poly.pdbx_seq_one_letter_code
_entity_poly.pdbx_strand_id
1 'polypeptide(L)'
;MVVGRIRKNTGNVPIRIGRSGSFRMPHNTLVGQSGPPTSNAHLAHNAPRCVRCKVRYCDSTCQHDHWRRGHKQMCKKIHRGGNAEQYNADKKYKEAVAVAVEACAEDTKGQTCFICTQALHWKTKEGLVRGCACRGTAGFAHVSCLAEQVKILVAEAEENNLDKVVDERFGRWRACSLCEQDYHGVVCHALGWACWKTYVGRPETDQLRSVAMGRLGAGLSAADHNEDALSVKEAQLSMLRRIGAPETVILNTQGNLAIAYGLLGQHERALQMKRDIYSGRLVLFGEEDENTIRMAYTLANSLRLLQRFDEAKSLLLKVTPLDDLREAVETLEDIERTARRVLGGAHPLTSGIKSELQKARAALRARETPSPGSA
;
A
#
# COMPACT_ATOMS: atom_id res chain seq x y z
N MET A 1 -28.98 -29.07 -33.29
CA MET A 1 -27.96 -28.90 -34.34
C MET A 1 -28.37 -27.77 -35.26
N VAL A 2 -27.82 -26.57 -35.10
CA VAL A 2 -27.58 -25.61 -36.19
C VAL A 2 -26.34 -24.81 -35.77
N VAL A 3 -25.27 -24.98 -36.53
CA VAL A 3 -23.95 -24.37 -36.31
C VAL A 3 -23.90 -23.06 -37.08
N GLY A 4 -23.87 -21.92 -36.39
CA GLY A 4 -23.79 -20.58 -36.96
C GLY A 4 -22.40 -19.96 -36.78
N ARG A 5 -21.69 -19.76 -37.90
CA ARG A 5 -20.27 -19.38 -38.00
C ARG A 5 -19.92 -18.02 -37.35
N ILE A 6 -18.90 -18.03 -36.50
CA ILE A 6 -18.19 -16.83 -36.01
C ILE A 6 -17.28 -16.31 -37.14
N ARG A 7 -17.61 -15.14 -37.70
CA ARG A 7 -16.70 -14.39 -38.57
C ARG A 7 -15.63 -13.72 -37.71
N LYS A 8 -14.37 -14.17 -37.85
CA LYS A 8 -13.18 -13.47 -37.35
C LYS A 8 -13.04 -12.17 -38.14
N ASN A 9 -13.27 -11.03 -37.50
CA ASN A 9 -12.94 -9.73 -38.07
C ASN A 9 -11.55 -9.32 -37.55
N THR A 10 -10.51 -9.66 -38.31
CA THR A 10 -9.14 -9.20 -38.12
C THR A 10 -9.01 -7.78 -38.66
N GLY A 11 -9.54 -6.80 -37.92
CA GLY A 11 -9.31 -5.38 -38.13
C GLY A 11 -8.17 -4.91 -37.24
N ASN A 12 -6.94 -4.99 -37.76
CA ASN A 12 -5.71 -4.58 -37.09
C ASN A 12 -5.66 -3.04 -37.05
N VAL A 13 -6.25 -2.44 -36.00
CA VAL A 13 -6.10 -1.00 -35.71
C VAL A 13 -4.86 -0.85 -34.82
N PRO A 14 -3.80 -0.15 -35.25
CA PRO A 14 -2.62 0.04 -34.41
C PRO A 14 -2.99 0.96 -33.24
N ILE A 15 -3.20 0.37 -32.06
CA ILE A 15 -3.24 1.09 -30.80
C ILE A 15 -1.83 1.64 -30.58
N ARG A 16 -1.64 2.93 -30.84
CA ARG A 16 -0.45 3.66 -30.38
C ARG A 16 -0.46 3.62 -28.85
N ILE A 17 0.27 2.67 -28.28
CA ILE A 17 0.64 2.64 -26.87
C ILE A 17 1.50 3.89 -26.64
N GLY A 18 0.86 4.96 -26.16
CA GLY A 18 1.55 6.15 -25.71
C GLY A 18 2.49 5.73 -24.58
N ARG A 19 3.78 6.07 -24.73
CA ARG A 19 4.79 5.85 -23.68
C ARG A 19 4.26 6.38 -22.35
N SER A 20 4.10 5.49 -21.39
CA SER A 20 3.86 5.82 -19.99
C SER A 20 5.01 6.71 -19.52
N GLY A 21 4.71 7.98 -19.26
CA GLY A 21 5.65 8.88 -18.60
C GLY A 21 5.84 8.38 -17.18
N SER A 22 7.07 7.98 -16.83
CA SER A 22 7.45 7.56 -15.48
C SER A 22 6.98 8.59 -14.47
N PHE A 23 6.07 8.21 -13.57
CA PHE A 23 5.66 9.09 -12.49
C PHE A 23 6.60 8.89 -11.31
N ARG A 24 7.05 10.03 -10.79
CA ARG A 24 7.77 10.16 -9.52
C ARG A 24 6.95 11.12 -8.68
N MET A 25 6.69 10.75 -7.44
CA MET A 25 6.21 11.70 -6.45
C MET A 25 7.12 12.93 -6.46
N PRO A 26 6.59 14.14 -6.66
CA PRO A 26 7.41 15.34 -6.53
C PRO A 26 7.68 15.54 -5.04
N HIS A 27 8.74 14.92 -4.53
CA HIS A 27 9.48 15.46 -3.40
C HIS A 27 10.20 16.71 -3.87
N ASN A 28 9.49 17.83 -4.00
CA ASN A 28 10.07 19.08 -4.49
C ASN A 28 10.96 18.98 -5.77
N THR A 29 10.94 17.86 -6.52
CA THR A 29 11.73 17.57 -7.73
C THR A 29 11.47 16.16 -8.26
N LEU A 30 11.29 16.05 -9.58
CA LEU A 30 12.15 15.30 -10.51
C LEU A 30 11.58 15.49 -11.93
N VAL A 31 12.04 16.52 -12.63
CA VAL A 31 11.88 16.63 -14.10
C VAL A 31 13.27 16.52 -14.69
N GLY A 32 13.53 15.42 -15.41
CA GLY A 32 14.72 15.25 -16.24
C GLY A 32 15.70 14.19 -15.74
N GLN A 33 15.47 12.92 -16.08
CA GLN A 33 16.55 11.97 -16.31
C GLN A 33 16.26 11.20 -17.60
N SER A 34 17.17 11.28 -18.56
CA SER A 34 17.36 10.31 -19.62
C SER A 34 18.45 9.34 -19.14
N GLY A 35 18.06 8.26 -18.48
CA GLY A 35 18.97 7.23 -17.96
C GLY A 35 18.35 6.43 -16.79
N PRO A 36 18.78 5.17 -16.55
CA PRO A 36 18.26 4.36 -15.46
C PRO A 36 18.66 4.99 -14.10
N PRO A 37 17.75 5.05 -13.11
CA PRO A 37 17.98 5.85 -11.91
C PRO A 37 18.91 5.12 -10.93
N THR A 38 20.16 5.56 -10.85
CA THR A 38 21.04 5.26 -9.72
C THR A 38 20.95 6.39 -8.68
N SER A 39 20.57 6.01 -7.46
CA SER A 39 20.54 6.79 -6.20
C SER A 39 19.34 7.71 -5.92
N ASN A 40 18.60 7.39 -4.85
CA ASN A 40 17.65 8.24 -4.12
C ASN A 40 18.40 9.35 -3.36
N ALA A 41 19.10 10.24 -4.06
CA ALA A 41 19.76 11.38 -3.44
C ALA A 41 18.74 12.51 -3.19
N HIS A 42 18.43 12.76 -1.91
CA HIS A 42 17.62 13.91 -1.51
C HIS A 42 18.32 15.23 -1.84
N LEU A 43 17.56 16.25 -2.26
CA LEU A 43 18.11 17.57 -2.50
C LEU A 43 18.57 18.23 -1.20
N ALA A 44 19.79 18.73 -1.19
CA ALA A 44 20.34 19.48 -0.06
C ALA A 44 19.45 20.67 0.31
N HIS A 45 19.47 21.10 1.58
CA HIS A 45 18.68 22.25 2.05
C HIS A 45 18.94 23.53 1.22
N ASN A 46 20.18 23.68 0.74
CA ASN A 46 20.68 24.79 -0.07
C ASN A 46 20.48 24.60 -1.59
N ALA A 47 19.71 23.58 -2.01
CA ALA A 47 19.44 23.33 -3.42
C ALA A 47 18.80 24.56 -4.10
N PRO A 48 19.18 24.88 -5.35
CA PRO A 48 18.62 26.01 -6.08
C PRO A 48 17.09 25.94 -6.11
N ARG A 49 16.42 27.09 -5.95
CA ARG A 49 14.96 27.15 -5.96
C ARG A 49 14.44 28.39 -6.65
N CYS A 50 13.26 28.29 -7.26
CA CYS A 50 12.55 29.45 -7.76
C CYS A 50 12.08 30.32 -6.58
N VAL A 51 12.46 31.60 -6.58
CA VAL A 51 12.10 32.54 -5.50
C VAL A 51 10.58 32.68 -5.34
N ARG A 52 9.83 32.66 -6.45
CA ARG A 52 8.38 32.87 -6.46
C ARG A 52 7.60 31.61 -6.09
N CYS A 53 7.76 30.54 -6.84
CA CYS A 53 6.93 29.33 -6.67
C CYS A 53 7.55 28.27 -5.76
N LYS A 54 8.76 28.51 -5.25
CA LYS A 54 9.52 27.66 -4.32
C LYS A 54 9.88 26.26 -4.83
N VAL A 55 9.60 25.93 -6.10
CA VAL A 55 10.11 24.71 -6.78
C VAL A 55 11.62 24.63 -6.59
N ARG A 56 12.12 23.48 -6.11
CA ARG A 56 13.55 23.20 -5.95
C ARG A 56 14.10 22.47 -7.17
N TYR A 57 15.42 22.47 -7.30
CA TYR A 57 16.17 21.90 -8.41
C TYR A 57 17.35 21.12 -7.90
N CYS A 58 17.70 20.04 -8.60
CA CYS A 58 18.84 19.22 -8.23
C CYS A 58 20.16 20.00 -8.23
N ASP A 59 20.32 20.81 -9.26
CA ASP A 59 21.43 21.71 -9.50
C ASP A 59 20.96 22.84 -10.44
N SER A 60 21.88 23.71 -10.85
CA SER A 60 21.61 24.79 -11.80
C SER A 60 21.26 24.28 -13.21
N THR A 61 21.72 23.10 -13.60
CA THR A 61 21.40 22.47 -14.90
C THR A 61 19.92 22.07 -14.95
N CYS A 62 19.43 21.37 -13.93
CA CYS A 62 18.03 21.06 -13.68
C CYS A 62 17.17 22.33 -13.72
N GLN A 63 17.64 23.40 -13.08
CA GLN A 63 16.96 24.69 -13.10
C GLN A 63 16.85 25.23 -14.53
N HIS A 64 17.97 25.43 -15.22
CA HIS A 64 17.96 25.98 -16.58
C HIS A 64 17.11 25.13 -17.53
N ASP A 65 17.16 23.81 -17.41
CA ASP A 65 16.35 22.93 -18.23
C ASP A 65 14.84 23.10 -17.98
N HIS A 66 14.40 23.14 -16.73
CA HIS A 66 12.99 23.41 -16.41
C HIS A 66 12.55 24.80 -16.91
N TRP A 67 13.42 25.80 -16.82
CA TRP A 67 13.15 27.13 -17.35
C TRP A 67 13.01 27.14 -18.88
N ARG A 68 13.87 26.42 -19.60
CA ARG A 68 13.76 26.21 -21.06
C ARG A 68 12.46 25.49 -21.44
N ARG A 69 12.01 24.51 -20.65
CA ARG A 69 10.74 23.79 -20.84
C ARG A 69 9.48 24.61 -20.48
N GLY A 70 9.61 25.90 -20.17
CA GLY A 70 8.47 26.80 -20.00
C GLY A 70 8.10 27.13 -18.55
N HIS A 71 9.05 27.02 -17.60
CA HIS A 71 8.80 27.41 -16.20
C HIS A 71 8.16 28.79 -16.06
N LYS A 72 8.55 29.77 -16.90
CA LYS A 72 8.01 31.14 -16.86
C LYS A 72 6.48 31.17 -16.91
N GLN A 73 5.87 30.33 -17.75
CA GLN A 73 4.41 30.25 -17.90
C GLN A 73 3.76 29.48 -16.73
N MET A 74 4.45 28.48 -16.20
CA MET A 74 3.95 27.62 -15.12
C MET A 74 4.13 28.24 -13.73
N CYS A 75 5.15 29.07 -13.53
CA CYS A 75 5.56 29.60 -12.23
C CYS A 75 4.40 30.33 -11.52
N LYS A 76 3.64 31.14 -12.26
CA LYS A 76 2.45 31.85 -11.73
C LYS A 76 1.35 30.87 -11.32
N LYS A 77 1.14 29.79 -12.08
CA LYS A 77 0.16 28.74 -11.77
C LYS A 77 0.56 27.95 -10.53
N ILE A 78 1.82 27.53 -10.45
CA ILE A 78 2.36 26.81 -9.28
C ILE A 78 2.29 27.66 -8.02
N HIS A 79 2.69 28.92 -8.11
CA HIS A 79 2.63 29.84 -6.97
C HIS A 79 1.19 30.06 -6.48
N ARG A 80 0.23 30.26 -7.39
CA ARG A 80 -1.21 30.38 -7.04
C ARG A 80 -1.78 29.07 -6.50
N GLY A 81 -1.25 27.93 -6.92
CA GLY A 81 -1.64 26.60 -6.46
C GLY A 81 -1.03 26.19 -5.12
N GLY A 82 -0.51 27.12 -4.33
CA GLY A 82 -0.06 26.84 -2.96
C GLY A 82 1.31 26.19 -2.83
N ASN A 83 2.13 26.16 -3.90
CA ASN A 83 3.47 25.55 -4.08
C ASN A 83 3.47 24.41 -5.11
N ALA A 84 4.64 23.82 -5.36
CA ALA A 84 4.82 22.75 -6.35
C ALA A 84 4.06 21.47 -6.00
N GLU A 85 4.12 21.04 -4.73
CA GLU A 85 3.51 19.80 -4.26
C GLU A 85 1.99 19.90 -4.28
N GLN A 86 1.45 21.00 -3.73
CA GLN A 86 0.02 21.29 -3.73
C GLN A 86 -0.52 21.42 -5.15
N TYR A 87 0.16 22.19 -6.02
CA TYR A 87 -0.23 22.32 -7.43
C TYR A 87 -0.27 20.96 -8.15
N ASN A 88 0.72 20.09 -7.89
CA ASN A 88 0.74 18.75 -8.48
C ASN A 88 -0.39 17.87 -7.92
N ALA A 89 -0.60 17.88 -6.61
CA ALA A 89 -1.68 17.12 -5.97
C ALA A 89 -3.05 17.56 -6.51
N ASP A 90 -3.27 18.87 -6.67
CA ASP A 90 -4.48 19.43 -7.28
C ASP A 90 -4.69 18.99 -8.73
N LYS A 91 -3.63 19.02 -9.53
CA LYS A 91 -3.68 18.59 -10.93
C LYS A 91 -4.00 17.10 -11.02
N LYS A 92 -3.29 16.26 -10.25
CA LYS A 92 -3.44 14.81 -10.26
C LYS A 92 -4.78 14.35 -9.70
N TYR A 93 -5.28 15.03 -8.66
CA TYR A 93 -6.64 14.85 -8.17
C TYR A 93 -7.67 15.05 -9.29
N LYS A 94 -7.58 16.15 -10.07
CA LYS A 94 -8.51 16.38 -11.19
C LYS A 94 -8.43 15.32 -12.27
N GLU A 95 -7.23 14.88 -12.63
CA GLU A 95 -7.01 13.78 -13.57
C GLU A 95 -7.66 12.47 -13.06
N ALA A 96 -7.41 12.10 -11.80
CA ALA A 96 -7.94 10.88 -11.21
C ALA A 96 -9.47 10.91 -11.06
N VAL A 97 -10.05 12.05 -10.68
CA VAL A 97 -11.51 12.22 -10.62
C VAL A 97 -12.14 12.11 -12.01
N ALA A 98 -11.55 12.71 -13.04
CA ALA A 98 -12.07 12.60 -14.40
C ALA A 98 -12.14 11.13 -14.86
N VAL A 99 -11.07 10.37 -14.63
CA VAL A 99 -11.01 8.93 -14.94
C VAL A 99 -12.07 8.15 -14.14
N ALA A 100 -12.21 8.43 -12.84
CA ALA A 100 -13.18 7.74 -12.00
C ALA A 100 -14.63 8.03 -12.41
N VAL A 101 -14.94 9.29 -12.75
CA VAL A 101 -16.27 9.70 -13.23
C VAL A 101 -16.59 9.05 -14.58
N GLU A 102 -15.63 9.04 -15.51
CA GLU A 102 -15.80 8.39 -16.80
C GLU A 102 -16.05 6.88 -16.64
N ALA A 103 -15.28 6.20 -15.80
CA ALA A 103 -15.46 4.78 -15.52
C ALA A 103 -16.80 4.45 -14.84
N CYS A 104 -17.40 5.39 -14.12
CA CYS A 104 -18.69 5.22 -13.45
C CYS A 104 -19.88 5.84 -14.22
N ALA A 105 -19.68 6.33 -15.44
CA ALA A 105 -20.67 7.16 -16.15
C ALA A 105 -22.01 6.43 -16.40
N GLU A 106 -21.95 5.16 -16.79
CA GLU A 106 -23.16 4.36 -17.05
C GLU A 106 -23.93 4.07 -15.75
N ASP A 107 -23.24 3.63 -14.70
CA ASP A 107 -23.84 3.29 -13.40
C ASP A 107 -24.46 4.51 -12.70
N THR A 108 -23.96 5.71 -12.99
CA THR A 108 -24.37 6.96 -12.33
C THR A 108 -25.46 7.72 -13.09
N LYS A 109 -25.94 7.19 -14.22
CA LYS A 109 -26.93 7.86 -15.06
C LYS A 109 -28.25 8.05 -14.32
N GLY A 110 -28.73 9.30 -14.31
CA GLY A 110 -29.98 9.67 -13.62
C GLY A 110 -29.90 9.63 -12.09
N GLN A 111 -28.71 9.42 -11.53
CA GLN A 111 -28.49 9.39 -10.09
C GLN A 111 -28.12 10.78 -9.58
N THR A 112 -28.22 10.95 -8.26
CA THR A 112 -27.80 12.16 -7.55
C THR A 112 -26.84 11.79 -6.43
N CYS A 113 -25.92 12.69 -6.11
CA CYS A 113 -25.03 12.54 -4.97
C CYS A 113 -25.83 12.37 -3.67
N PHE A 114 -25.55 11.33 -2.87
CA PHE A 114 -26.25 11.10 -1.61
C PHE A 114 -25.95 12.18 -0.55
N ILE A 115 -24.89 12.96 -0.74
CA ILE A 115 -24.47 14.03 0.18
C ILE A 115 -25.12 15.36 -0.19
N CYS A 116 -24.96 15.81 -1.44
CA CYS A 116 -25.41 17.14 -1.85
C CYS A 116 -26.68 17.15 -2.70
N THR A 117 -27.25 15.97 -3.01
CA THR A 117 -28.46 15.77 -3.82
C THR A 117 -28.40 16.28 -5.26
N GLN A 118 -27.20 16.62 -5.76
CA GLN A 118 -26.99 17.09 -7.13
C GLN A 118 -26.39 16.00 -8.01
N ALA A 119 -26.73 16.00 -9.30
CA ALA A 119 -26.08 15.15 -10.31
C ALA A 119 -24.65 15.64 -10.61
N LEU A 120 -24.46 16.96 -10.74
CA LEU A 120 -23.15 17.60 -10.91
C LEU A 120 -22.80 18.43 -9.68
N HIS A 121 -21.55 18.37 -9.24
CA HIS A 121 -21.13 19.16 -8.09
C HIS A 121 -21.17 20.65 -8.43
N TRP A 122 -21.82 21.47 -7.59
CA TRP A 122 -22.08 22.88 -7.90
C TRP A 122 -20.81 23.70 -8.19
N LYS A 123 -19.68 23.37 -7.55
CA LYS A 123 -18.42 24.10 -7.67
C LYS A 123 -17.44 23.47 -8.66
N THR A 124 -17.16 22.17 -8.52
CA THR A 124 -16.16 21.47 -9.34
C THR A 124 -16.70 21.02 -10.68
N LYS A 125 -18.03 20.96 -10.82
CA LYS A 125 -18.75 20.44 -11.99
C LYS A 125 -18.42 18.98 -12.31
N GLU A 126 -17.87 18.23 -11.35
CA GLU A 126 -17.60 16.81 -11.52
C GLU A 126 -18.90 15.99 -11.47
N GLY A 127 -18.89 14.87 -12.20
CA GLY A 127 -19.94 13.86 -12.15
C GLY A 127 -19.79 12.94 -10.94
N LEU A 128 -20.67 11.95 -10.84
CA LEU A 128 -20.73 11.02 -9.72
C LEU A 128 -19.76 9.86 -9.93
N VAL A 129 -19.40 9.21 -8.83
CA VAL A 129 -18.72 7.93 -8.79
C VAL A 129 -19.49 6.95 -7.92
N ARG A 130 -19.26 5.65 -8.13
CA ARG A 130 -19.72 4.58 -7.24
C ARG A 130 -18.52 3.70 -6.87
N GLY A 131 -18.03 3.87 -5.65
CA GLY A 131 -16.81 3.18 -5.19
C GLY A 131 -17.04 2.03 -4.21
N CYS A 132 -18.29 1.72 -3.88
CA CYS A 132 -18.64 0.70 -2.89
C CYS A 132 -19.92 -0.06 -3.31
N ALA A 133 -20.22 -1.18 -2.64
CA ALA A 133 -21.40 -1.99 -2.95
C ALA A 133 -22.69 -1.55 -2.21
N CYS A 134 -22.81 -0.26 -1.85
CA CYS A 134 -24.06 0.26 -1.27
C CYS A 134 -25.26 -0.03 -2.18
N ARG A 135 -26.39 -0.46 -1.59
CA ARG A 135 -27.63 -0.72 -2.32
C ARG A 135 -28.37 0.57 -2.66
N GLY A 136 -29.08 0.57 -3.78
CA GLY A 136 -29.88 1.71 -4.23
C GLY A 136 -29.02 2.95 -4.53
N THR A 137 -29.53 4.12 -4.17
CA THR A 137 -28.92 5.43 -4.47
C THR A 137 -27.80 5.83 -3.49
N ALA A 138 -27.65 5.10 -2.39
CA ALA A 138 -26.78 5.46 -1.27
C ALA A 138 -25.26 5.39 -1.59
N GLY A 139 -24.88 4.77 -2.72
CA GLY A 139 -23.48 4.61 -3.13
C GLY A 139 -22.93 5.68 -4.08
N PHE A 140 -23.77 6.60 -4.56
CA PHE A 140 -23.38 7.58 -5.56
C PHE A 140 -22.98 8.91 -4.93
N ALA A 141 -21.76 9.36 -5.19
CA ALA A 141 -21.29 10.65 -4.67
C ALA A 141 -20.29 11.32 -5.60
N HIS A 142 -20.13 12.63 -5.45
CA HIS A 142 -18.95 13.34 -5.96
C HIS A 142 -17.75 12.98 -5.09
N VAL A 143 -16.58 12.76 -5.71
CA VAL A 143 -15.33 12.53 -4.96
C VAL A 143 -15.04 13.72 -4.05
N SER A 144 -15.33 14.94 -4.49
CA SER A 144 -15.18 16.15 -3.69
C SER A 144 -16.11 16.20 -2.48
N CYS A 145 -17.33 15.66 -2.60
CA CYS A 145 -18.26 15.60 -1.47
C CYS A 145 -17.81 14.57 -0.42
N LEU A 146 -17.32 13.41 -0.87
CA LEU A 146 -16.71 12.43 0.02
C LEU A 146 -15.50 13.03 0.73
N ALA A 147 -14.59 13.67 -0.02
CA ALA A 147 -13.40 14.31 0.50
C ALA A 147 -13.71 15.38 1.55
N GLU A 148 -14.69 16.26 1.28
CA GLU A 148 -15.07 17.32 2.21
C GLU A 148 -15.75 16.75 3.48
N GLN A 149 -16.57 15.71 3.35
CA GLN A 149 -17.14 15.02 4.50
C GLN A 149 -16.05 14.49 5.44
N VAL A 150 -15.07 13.76 4.90
CA VAL A 150 -13.98 13.22 5.74
C VAL A 150 -13.15 14.33 6.35
N LYS A 151 -12.86 15.39 5.59
CA LYS A 151 -12.13 16.56 6.09
C LYS A 151 -12.83 17.22 7.27
N ILE A 152 -14.16 17.42 7.20
CA ILE A 152 -14.95 17.99 8.30
C ILE A 152 -14.89 17.08 9.53
N LEU A 153 -15.12 15.77 9.35
CA LEU A 153 -15.09 14.80 10.45
C LEU A 153 -13.73 14.75 11.16
N VAL A 154 -12.63 14.84 10.41
CA VAL A 154 -11.27 14.88 10.98
C VAL A 154 -11.02 16.20 11.69
N ALA A 155 -11.39 17.35 11.09
CA ALA A 155 -11.21 18.66 11.70
C ALA A 155 -12.00 18.78 13.01
N GLU A 156 -13.25 18.31 13.03
CA GLU A 156 -14.07 18.26 14.24
C GLU A 156 -13.42 17.41 15.34
N ALA A 157 -12.85 16.25 14.99
CA ALA A 157 -12.15 15.41 15.95
C ALA A 157 -10.87 16.06 16.49
N GLU A 158 -10.11 16.76 15.64
CA GLU A 158 -8.92 17.53 16.05
C GLU A 158 -9.31 18.71 16.98
N GLU A 159 -10.35 19.47 16.62
CA GLU A 159 -10.84 20.62 17.42
C GLU A 159 -11.33 20.21 18.82
N ASN A 160 -11.88 18.99 18.93
CA ASN A 160 -12.33 18.43 20.20
C ASN A 160 -11.25 17.62 20.96
N ASN A 161 -10.00 17.60 20.47
CA ASN A 161 -8.88 16.83 21.04
C ASN A 161 -9.20 15.33 21.22
N LEU A 162 -9.88 14.73 20.24
CA LEU A 162 -10.29 13.34 20.26
C LEU A 162 -9.32 12.46 19.44
N ASP A 163 -8.07 12.33 19.86
CA ASP A 163 -7.00 11.66 19.09
C ASP A 163 -7.39 10.25 18.60
N LYS A 164 -8.02 9.45 19.46
CA LYS A 164 -8.49 8.10 19.09
C LYS A 164 -9.58 8.13 18.01
N VAL A 165 -10.40 9.18 17.99
CA VAL A 165 -11.47 9.38 17.02
C VAL A 165 -10.91 9.92 15.70
N VAL A 166 -9.82 10.70 15.73
CA VAL A 166 -9.15 11.19 14.51
C VAL A 166 -8.79 10.02 13.59
N ASP A 167 -8.19 8.95 14.12
CA ASP A 167 -7.82 7.77 13.31
C ASP A 167 -9.05 7.07 12.70
N GLU A 168 -10.12 6.92 13.47
CA GLU A 168 -11.39 6.34 12.99
C GLU A 168 -12.02 7.19 11.88
N ARG A 169 -12.12 8.51 12.09
CA ARG A 169 -12.67 9.45 11.11
C ARG A 169 -11.80 9.52 9.86
N PHE A 170 -10.48 9.49 10.01
CA PHE A 170 -9.55 9.43 8.88
C PHE A 170 -9.72 8.13 8.09
N GLY A 171 -10.15 7.04 8.73
CA GLY A 171 -10.54 5.78 8.08
C GLY A 171 -11.57 5.94 6.97
N ARG A 172 -12.39 7.01 7.00
CA ARG A 172 -13.40 7.30 5.96
C ARG A 172 -12.79 7.71 4.60
N TRP A 173 -11.50 8.02 4.54
CA TRP A 173 -10.77 8.11 3.26
C TRP A 173 -10.63 6.75 2.56
N ARG A 174 -10.67 5.65 3.32
CA ARG A 174 -10.50 4.27 2.83
C ARG A 174 -11.84 3.58 2.61
N ALA A 175 -12.80 3.78 3.51
CA ALA A 175 -14.03 2.99 3.55
C ALA A 175 -15.29 3.86 3.52
N CYS A 176 -16.36 3.29 2.94
CA CYS A 176 -17.67 3.93 2.88
C CYS A 176 -18.27 4.11 4.28
N SER A 177 -18.89 5.28 4.53
CA SER A 177 -19.57 5.58 5.80
C SER A 177 -20.83 4.73 6.05
N LEU A 178 -21.40 4.12 5.01
CA LEU A 178 -22.67 3.40 5.09
C LEU A 178 -22.51 1.89 5.11
N CYS A 179 -21.75 1.34 4.17
CA CYS A 179 -21.56 -0.11 4.05
C CYS A 179 -20.20 -0.59 4.57
N GLU A 180 -19.33 0.31 5.04
CA GLU A 180 -18.01 0.02 5.63
C GLU A 180 -17.01 -0.73 4.73
N GLN A 181 -17.40 -1.01 3.48
CA GLN A 181 -16.50 -1.56 2.49
C GLN A 181 -15.48 -0.54 2.05
N ASP A 182 -14.26 -1.04 1.83
CA ASP A 182 -13.19 -0.27 1.24
C ASP A 182 -13.55 0.17 -0.17
N TYR A 183 -13.23 1.42 -0.48
CA TYR A 183 -13.23 1.89 -1.85
C TYR A 183 -12.18 1.12 -2.66
N HIS A 184 -12.52 0.76 -3.90
CA HIS A 184 -11.66 -0.02 -4.78
C HIS A 184 -11.42 0.66 -6.14
N GLY A 185 -10.44 0.16 -6.88
CA GLY A 185 -10.14 0.60 -8.26
C GLY A 185 -9.91 2.10 -8.40
N VAL A 186 -10.44 2.65 -9.49
CA VAL A 186 -10.28 4.07 -9.86
C VAL A 186 -10.84 5.06 -8.83
N VAL A 187 -11.86 4.66 -8.05
CA VAL A 187 -12.42 5.52 -6.99
C VAL A 187 -11.47 5.57 -5.79
N CYS A 188 -10.88 4.44 -5.41
CA CYS A 188 -9.81 4.40 -4.39
C CYS A 188 -8.62 5.28 -4.80
N HIS A 189 -8.23 5.23 -6.07
CA HIS A 189 -7.19 6.08 -6.63
C HIS A 189 -7.54 7.58 -6.57
N ALA A 190 -8.75 7.96 -6.96
CA ALA A 190 -9.23 9.35 -6.88
C ALA A 190 -9.28 9.86 -5.44
N LEU A 191 -9.77 9.04 -4.50
CA LEU A 191 -9.79 9.36 -3.06
C LEU A 191 -8.39 9.43 -2.45
N GLY A 192 -7.44 8.60 -2.92
CA GLY A 192 -6.04 8.69 -2.52
C GLY A 192 -5.43 10.05 -2.86
N TRP A 193 -5.69 10.55 -4.07
CA TRP A 193 -5.28 11.91 -4.46
C TRP A 193 -6.03 13.01 -3.72
N ALA A 194 -7.33 12.81 -3.47
CA ALA A 194 -8.14 13.76 -2.69
C ALA A 194 -7.62 13.90 -1.26
N CYS A 195 -7.26 12.78 -0.64
CA CYS A 195 -6.64 12.72 0.68
C CYS A 195 -5.29 13.46 0.66
N TRP A 196 -4.38 13.09 -0.24
CA TRP A 196 -3.07 13.76 -0.32
C TRP A 196 -3.17 15.26 -0.58
N LYS A 197 -4.02 15.69 -1.52
CA LYS A 197 -4.28 17.10 -1.80
C LYS A 197 -4.74 17.87 -0.56
N THR A 198 -5.51 17.23 0.32
CA THR A 198 -6.01 17.85 1.56
C THR A 198 -4.89 18.06 2.58
N TYR A 199 -3.95 17.13 2.70
CA TYR A 199 -2.95 17.12 3.78
C TYR A 199 -1.52 17.46 3.33
N VAL A 200 -1.23 17.60 2.03
CA VAL A 200 0.10 17.98 1.49
C VAL A 200 0.56 19.38 1.90
N GLY A 201 -0.33 20.23 2.39
CA GLY A 201 0.03 21.54 2.95
C GLY A 201 0.56 21.49 4.39
N ARG A 202 0.34 20.38 5.11
CA ARG A 202 0.70 20.26 6.53
C ARG A 202 2.22 20.07 6.73
N PRO A 203 2.80 20.38 7.89
CA PRO A 203 4.21 20.12 8.18
C PRO A 203 4.60 18.65 8.00
N GLU A 204 5.88 18.34 7.71
CA GLU A 204 6.37 16.95 7.64
C GLU A 204 6.22 16.18 8.95
N THR A 205 6.22 16.90 10.09
CA THR A 205 6.03 16.34 11.43
C THR A 205 4.57 15.99 11.74
N ASP A 206 3.62 16.42 10.90
CA ASP A 206 2.21 16.12 11.08
C ASP A 206 1.91 14.68 10.65
N GLN A 207 1.32 13.91 11.56
CA GLN A 207 0.99 12.50 11.32
C GLN A 207 0.02 12.33 10.15
N LEU A 208 -0.99 13.20 10.01
CA LEU A 208 -1.98 13.09 8.94
C LEU A 208 -1.37 13.31 7.56
N ARG A 209 -0.29 14.10 7.45
CA ARG A 209 0.48 14.19 6.20
C ARG A 209 1.05 12.82 5.82
N SER A 210 1.69 12.12 6.76
CA SER A 210 2.21 10.78 6.52
C SER A 210 1.11 9.78 6.18
N VAL A 211 0.03 9.76 6.96
CA VAL A 211 -1.08 8.82 6.71
C VAL A 211 -1.71 9.10 5.33
N ALA A 212 -1.83 10.37 4.91
CA ALA A 212 -2.29 10.72 3.57
C ALA A 212 -1.37 10.23 2.45
N MET A 213 -0.03 10.25 2.64
CA MET A 213 0.89 9.59 1.70
C MET A 213 0.60 8.09 1.62
N GLY A 214 0.38 7.44 2.77
CA GLY A 214 0.01 6.02 2.81
C GLY A 214 -1.28 5.72 2.04
N ARG A 215 -2.31 6.57 2.17
CA ARG A 215 -3.57 6.47 1.42
C ARG A 215 -3.38 6.66 -0.07
N LEU A 216 -2.59 7.65 -0.49
CA LEU A 216 -2.26 7.84 -1.90
C LEU A 216 -1.52 6.64 -2.47
N GLY A 217 -0.54 6.10 -1.74
CA GLY A 217 0.18 4.90 -2.14
C GLY A 217 -0.73 3.67 -2.27
N ALA A 218 -1.75 3.53 -1.41
CA ALA A 218 -2.74 2.46 -1.53
C ALA A 218 -3.67 2.66 -2.74
N GLY A 219 -4.16 3.88 -2.97
CA GLY A 219 -5.01 4.20 -4.11
C GLY A 219 -4.29 4.02 -5.46
N LEU A 220 -3.00 4.37 -5.54
CA LEU A 220 -2.19 4.12 -6.74
C LEU A 220 -2.02 2.62 -7.03
N SER A 221 -1.73 1.81 -6.01
CA SER A 221 -1.68 0.35 -6.16
C SER A 221 -3.03 -0.24 -6.59
N ALA A 222 -4.15 0.29 -6.08
CA ALA A 222 -5.49 -0.16 -6.44
C ALA A 222 -5.89 0.15 -7.90
N ALA A 223 -5.17 1.06 -8.57
CA ALA A 223 -5.31 1.38 -9.98
C ALA A 223 -4.13 0.89 -10.83
N ASP A 224 -3.36 -0.09 -10.33
CA ASP A 224 -2.21 -0.70 -11.00
C ASP A 224 -1.06 0.28 -11.35
N HIS A 225 -1.04 1.46 -10.73
CA HIS A 225 0.07 2.41 -10.84
C HIS A 225 1.14 2.04 -9.80
N ASN A 226 1.76 0.86 -9.97
CA ASN A 226 2.58 0.25 -8.93
C ASN A 226 3.95 0.94 -8.75
N GLU A 227 4.56 1.47 -9.81
CA GLU A 227 5.80 2.27 -9.75
C GLU A 227 5.58 3.59 -9.01
N ASP A 228 4.40 4.18 -9.20
CA ASP A 228 3.97 5.41 -8.58
C ASP A 228 3.72 5.20 -7.09
N ALA A 229 3.00 4.12 -6.76
CA ALA A 229 2.79 3.68 -5.40
C ALA A 229 4.10 3.37 -4.68
N LEU A 230 5.05 2.71 -5.35
CA LEU A 230 6.37 2.44 -4.81
C LEU A 230 7.08 3.75 -4.45
N SER A 231 7.10 4.72 -5.39
CA SER A 231 7.70 6.03 -5.18
C SER A 231 7.11 6.77 -3.98
N VAL A 232 5.78 6.70 -3.77
CA VAL A 232 5.10 7.29 -2.59
C VAL A 232 5.50 6.61 -1.29
N LYS A 233 5.58 5.29 -1.29
CA LYS A 233 5.84 4.52 -0.07
C LYS A 233 7.30 4.65 0.35
N GLU A 234 8.23 4.70 -0.60
CA GLU A 234 9.64 5.05 -0.33
C GLU A 234 9.75 6.48 0.22
N ALA A 235 9.05 7.42 -0.40
CA ALA A 235 8.96 8.81 0.03
C ALA A 235 8.46 8.96 1.48
N GLN A 236 7.39 8.25 1.81
CA GLN A 236 6.79 8.22 3.15
C GLN A 236 7.76 7.64 4.17
N LEU A 237 8.39 6.50 3.86
CA LEU A 237 9.35 5.85 4.75
C LEU A 237 10.57 6.75 5.04
N SER A 238 11.11 7.40 4.00
CA SER A 238 12.22 8.34 4.15
C SER A 238 11.83 9.56 5.00
N MET A 239 10.61 10.09 4.82
CA MET A 239 10.09 11.17 5.66
C MET A 239 9.97 10.73 7.12
N LEU A 240 9.34 9.58 7.39
CA LEU A 240 9.14 9.05 8.75
C LEU A 240 10.47 8.82 9.48
N ARG A 241 11.48 8.28 8.79
CA ARG A 241 12.83 8.12 9.37
C ARG A 241 13.48 9.47 9.69
N ARG A 242 13.33 10.47 8.82
CA ARG A 242 13.91 11.81 9.00
C ARG A 242 13.34 12.52 10.22
N ILE A 243 12.04 12.38 10.46
CA ILE A 243 11.35 13.02 11.59
C ILE A 243 11.41 12.20 12.88
N GLY A 244 12.05 11.03 12.88
CA GLY A 244 12.15 10.16 14.06
C GLY A 244 10.81 9.57 14.49
N ALA A 245 9.96 9.16 13.55
CA ALA A 245 8.67 8.56 13.87
C ALA A 245 8.84 7.26 14.69
N PRO A 246 7.82 6.87 15.49
CA PRO A 246 7.86 5.63 16.26
C PRO A 246 8.15 4.41 15.38
N GLU A 247 8.95 3.47 15.88
CA GLU A 247 9.35 2.28 15.13
C GLU A 247 8.13 1.48 14.63
N THR A 248 7.05 1.44 15.41
CA THR A 248 5.78 0.79 15.02
C THR A 248 5.18 1.36 13.73
N VAL A 249 5.29 2.68 13.53
CA VAL A 249 4.82 3.37 12.32
C VAL A 249 5.75 3.10 11.13
N ILE A 250 7.07 3.04 11.39
CA ILE A 250 8.09 2.70 10.38
C ILE A 250 7.86 1.27 9.88
N LEU A 251 7.68 0.29 10.77
CA LEU A 251 7.42 -1.11 10.44
C LEU A 251 6.14 -1.29 9.60
N ASN A 252 5.06 -0.58 9.94
CA ASN A 252 3.83 -0.59 9.15
C ASN A 252 4.04 -0.02 7.73
N THR A 253 4.83 1.04 7.62
CA THR A 253 5.17 1.66 6.32
C THR A 253 6.05 0.74 5.47
N GLN A 254 7.02 0.06 6.07
CA GLN A 254 7.81 -0.98 5.42
C GLN A 254 6.93 -2.13 4.93
N GLY A 255 5.92 -2.55 5.70
CA GLY A 255 4.97 -3.59 5.26
C GLY A 255 4.25 -3.20 3.97
N ASN A 256 3.75 -1.97 3.90
CA ASN A 256 3.13 -1.44 2.69
C ASN A 256 4.11 -1.36 1.51
N LEU A 257 5.37 -1.01 1.77
CA LEU A 257 6.44 -0.95 0.76
C LEU A 257 6.83 -2.34 0.25
N ALA A 258 6.88 -3.35 1.13
CA ALA A 258 7.11 -4.75 0.76
C ALA A 258 6.03 -5.30 -0.17
N ILE A 259 4.76 -4.91 0.05
CA ILE A 259 3.66 -5.23 -0.87
C ILE A 259 3.91 -4.62 -2.25
N ALA A 260 4.31 -3.34 -2.33
CA ALA A 260 4.60 -2.68 -3.60
C ALA A 260 5.76 -3.33 -4.37
N TYR A 261 6.84 -3.75 -3.67
CA TYR A 261 7.89 -4.55 -4.29
C TYR A 261 7.36 -5.87 -4.86
N GLY A 262 6.48 -6.56 -4.12
CA GLY A 262 5.86 -7.79 -4.58
C GLY A 262 5.01 -7.61 -5.85
N LEU A 263 4.21 -6.55 -5.92
CA LEU A 263 3.39 -6.20 -7.09
C LEU A 263 4.23 -5.91 -8.34
N LEU A 264 5.45 -5.38 -8.16
CA LEU A 264 6.41 -5.14 -9.23
C LEU A 264 7.32 -6.33 -9.54
N GLY A 265 7.05 -7.51 -8.97
CA GLY A 265 7.85 -8.72 -9.16
C GLY A 265 9.24 -8.69 -8.47
N GLN A 266 9.52 -7.69 -7.64
CA GLN A 266 10.78 -7.54 -6.90
C GLN A 266 10.75 -8.39 -5.62
N HIS A 267 10.51 -9.69 -5.77
CA HIS A 267 10.22 -10.62 -4.68
C HIS A 267 11.35 -10.73 -3.65
N GLU A 268 12.62 -10.68 -4.06
CA GLU A 268 13.76 -10.70 -3.13
C GLU A 268 13.84 -9.43 -2.26
N ARG A 269 13.56 -8.25 -2.82
CA ARG A 269 13.51 -7.00 -2.04
C ARG A 269 12.33 -7.02 -1.07
N ALA A 270 11.18 -7.53 -1.51
CA ALA A 270 10.02 -7.73 -0.65
C ALA A 270 10.33 -8.71 0.49
N LEU A 271 11.03 -9.81 0.20
CA LEU A 271 11.44 -10.80 1.20
C LEU A 271 12.37 -10.20 2.24
N GLN A 272 13.42 -9.49 1.81
CA GLN A 272 14.35 -8.84 2.73
C GLN A 272 13.63 -7.85 3.65
N MET A 273 12.75 -7.02 3.10
CA MET A 273 11.96 -6.09 3.91
C MET A 273 11.05 -6.80 4.91
N LYS A 274 10.43 -7.93 4.54
CA LYS A 274 9.61 -8.75 5.45
C LYS A 274 10.45 -9.37 6.57
N ARG A 275 11.71 -9.72 6.33
CA ARG A 275 12.65 -10.17 7.39
C ARG A 275 12.91 -9.05 8.38
N ASP A 276 13.23 -7.86 7.89
CA ASP A 276 13.49 -6.70 8.73
C ASP A 276 12.26 -6.38 9.61
N ILE A 277 11.06 -6.43 9.03
CA ILE A 277 9.81 -6.22 9.76
C ILE A 277 9.58 -7.27 10.83
N TYR A 278 9.75 -8.55 10.50
CA TYR A 278 9.58 -9.65 11.45
C TYR A 278 10.56 -9.52 12.62
N SER A 279 11.84 -9.28 12.34
CA SER A 279 12.85 -9.06 13.38
C SER A 279 12.54 -7.86 14.26
N GLY A 280 12.10 -6.74 13.67
CA GLY A 280 11.71 -5.55 14.43
C GLY A 280 10.50 -5.81 15.34
N ARG A 281 9.46 -6.50 14.84
CA ARG A 281 8.29 -6.86 15.65
C ARG A 281 8.63 -7.84 16.76
N LEU A 282 9.46 -8.83 16.47
CA LEU A 282 9.93 -9.80 17.46
C LEU A 282 10.65 -9.11 18.64
N VAL A 283 11.50 -8.12 18.35
CA VAL A 283 12.19 -7.33 19.39
C VAL A 283 11.24 -6.45 20.19
N LEU A 284 10.25 -5.82 19.54
CA LEU A 284 9.36 -4.87 20.20
C LEU A 284 8.23 -5.52 21.00
N PHE A 285 7.67 -6.62 20.51
CA PHE A 285 6.42 -7.20 21.03
C PHE A 285 6.57 -8.66 21.50
N GLY A 286 7.72 -9.29 21.21
CA GLY A 286 7.93 -10.70 21.52
C GLY A 286 7.34 -11.66 20.49
N GLU A 287 7.56 -12.96 20.73
CA GLU A 287 7.19 -14.04 19.81
C GLU A 287 5.71 -14.45 19.86
N GLU A 288 5.03 -14.19 20.98
CA GLU A 288 3.61 -14.51 21.18
C GLU A 288 2.65 -13.42 20.69
N ASP A 289 3.17 -12.25 20.26
CA ASP A 289 2.34 -11.18 19.69
C ASP A 289 1.67 -11.65 18.39
N GLU A 290 0.35 -11.44 18.30
CA GLU A 290 -0.46 -11.83 17.15
C GLU A 290 0.10 -11.29 15.83
N ASN A 291 0.60 -10.04 15.83
CA ASN A 291 1.15 -9.44 14.62
C ASN A 291 2.55 -9.95 14.28
N THR A 292 3.38 -10.27 15.27
CA THR A 292 4.66 -10.97 15.07
C THR A 292 4.43 -12.33 14.40
N ILE A 293 3.49 -13.11 14.93
CA ILE A 293 3.11 -14.43 14.39
C ILE A 293 2.60 -14.28 12.94
N ARG A 294 1.67 -13.35 12.69
CA ARG A 294 1.15 -13.06 11.35
C ARG A 294 2.25 -12.66 10.36
N MET A 295 3.27 -11.92 10.82
CA MET A 295 4.43 -11.56 9.99
C MET A 295 5.35 -12.75 9.71
N ALA A 296 5.53 -13.67 10.65
CA ALA A 296 6.25 -14.91 10.39
C ALA A 296 5.58 -15.74 9.30
N TYR A 297 4.25 -15.90 9.34
CA TYR A 297 3.50 -16.57 8.27
C TYR A 297 3.63 -15.86 6.92
N THR A 298 3.57 -14.53 6.92
CA THR A 298 3.76 -13.72 5.70
C THR A 298 5.16 -13.88 5.11
N LEU A 299 6.18 -13.96 5.97
CA LEU A 299 7.56 -14.22 5.59
C LEU A 299 7.73 -15.66 5.05
N ALA A 300 7.18 -16.67 5.73
CA ALA A 300 7.19 -18.07 5.30
C ALA A 300 6.53 -18.25 3.92
N ASN A 301 5.40 -17.59 3.68
CA ASN A 301 4.74 -17.60 2.36
C ASN A 301 5.62 -16.99 1.27
N SER A 302 6.38 -15.94 1.59
CA SER A 302 7.30 -15.30 0.64
C SER A 302 8.50 -16.20 0.33
N LEU A 303 9.03 -16.89 1.33
CA LEU A 303 10.07 -17.93 1.16
C LEU A 303 9.55 -19.07 0.29
N ARG A 304 8.32 -19.53 0.51
CA ARG A 304 7.68 -20.58 -0.29
C ARG A 304 7.51 -20.19 -1.76
N LEU A 305 7.10 -18.94 -2.03
CA LEU A 305 7.00 -18.40 -3.40
C LEU A 305 8.36 -18.41 -4.12
N LEU A 306 9.45 -18.22 -3.37
CA LEU A 306 10.83 -18.27 -3.85
C LEU A 306 11.44 -19.67 -3.77
N GLN A 307 10.65 -20.71 -3.51
CA GLN A 307 11.08 -22.11 -3.38
C GLN A 307 12.11 -22.37 -2.27
N ARG A 308 12.19 -21.48 -1.28
CA ARG A 308 13.06 -21.60 -0.09
C ARG A 308 12.33 -22.37 1.02
N PHE A 309 11.98 -23.62 0.73
CA PHE A 309 11.08 -24.42 1.57
C PHE A 309 11.67 -24.75 2.95
N ASP A 310 12.98 -25.01 3.03
CA ASP A 310 13.64 -25.34 4.30
C ASP A 310 13.64 -24.16 5.26
N GLU A 311 13.89 -22.94 4.76
CA GLU A 311 13.82 -21.72 5.56
C GLU A 311 12.38 -21.42 6.00
N ALA A 312 11.41 -21.63 5.12
CA ALA A 312 10.00 -21.47 5.48
C ALA A 312 9.60 -22.47 6.58
N LYS A 313 10.00 -23.75 6.47
CA LYS A 313 9.75 -24.78 7.48
C LYS A 313 10.41 -24.43 8.81
N SER A 314 11.68 -24.02 8.78
CA SER A 314 12.42 -23.63 9.98
C SER A 314 11.77 -22.45 10.70
N LEU A 315 11.35 -21.42 9.96
CA LEU A 315 10.64 -20.26 10.53
C LEU A 315 9.31 -20.67 11.15
N LEU A 316 8.50 -21.46 10.45
CA LEU A 316 7.20 -21.92 10.95
C LEU A 316 7.35 -22.73 12.24
N LEU A 317 8.28 -23.68 12.28
CA LEU A 317 8.56 -24.46 13.51
C LEU A 317 9.02 -23.59 14.69
N LYS A 318 9.72 -22.49 14.42
CA LYS A 318 10.15 -21.56 15.46
C LYS A 318 8.98 -20.78 16.05
N VAL A 319 8.00 -20.37 15.23
CA VAL A 319 6.88 -19.53 15.67
C VAL A 319 5.64 -20.30 16.14
N THR A 320 5.58 -21.62 15.89
CA THR A 320 4.53 -22.46 16.46
C THR A 320 4.60 -22.41 17.99
N PRO A 321 3.51 -22.17 18.73
CA PRO A 321 3.50 -22.29 20.19
C PRO A 321 4.09 -23.62 20.68
N LEU A 322 4.74 -23.61 21.85
CA LEU A 322 5.39 -24.83 22.35
C LEU A 322 4.37 -25.93 22.65
N ASP A 323 3.20 -25.55 23.17
CA ASP A 323 2.12 -26.48 23.47
C ASP A 323 1.49 -27.07 22.19
N ASP A 324 1.27 -26.27 21.15
CA ASP A 324 0.86 -26.77 19.83
C ASP A 324 1.89 -27.78 19.27
N LEU A 325 3.18 -27.53 19.49
CA LEU A 325 4.24 -28.46 19.07
C LEU A 325 4.23 -29.76 19.90
N ARG A 326 3.90 -29.70 21.19
CA ARG A 326 3.72 -30.88 22.05
C ARG A 326 2.51 -31.70 21.59
N GLU A 327 1.37 -31.07 21.38
CA GLU A 327 0.15 -31.71 20.88
C GLU A 327 0.39 -32.36 19.51
N ALA A 328 1.14 -31.69 18.62
CA ALA A 328 1.53 -32.25 17.34
C ALA A 328 2.42 -33.51 17.48
N VAL A 329 3.35 -33.51 18.44
CA VAL A 329 4.17 -34.70 18.74
C VAL A 329 3.30 -35.85 19.25
N GLU A 330 2.42 -35.60 20.23
CA GLU A 330 1.50 -36.60 20.77
C GLU A 330 0.59 -37.19 19.67
N THR A 331 0.02 -36.33 18.83
CA THR A 331 -0.80 -36.73 17.69
C THR A 331 -0.01 -37.60 16.71
N LEU A 332 1.23 -37.23 16.39
CA LEU A 332 2.09 -38.01 15.50
C LEU A 332 2.48 -39.37 16.10
N GLU A 333 2.64 -39.48 17.42
CA GLU A 333 2.89 -40.74 18.11
C GLU A 333 1.71 -41.71 18.00
N ASP A 334 0.48 -41.20 18.18
CA ASP A 334 -0.74 -41.98 18.05
C ASP A 334 -0.99 -42.43 16.60
N ILE A 335 -0.74 -41.54 15.64
CA ILE A 335 -0.84 -41.85 14.20
C ILE A 335 0.21 -42.89 13.81
N GLU A 336 1.46 -42.77 14.26
CA GLU A 336 2.52 -43.74 13.94
C GLU A 336 2.19 -45.13 14.52
N ARG A 337 1.70 -45.19 15.77
CA ARG A 337 1.26 -46.43 16.40
C ARG A 337 0.13 -47.09 15.62
N THR A 338 -0.85 -46.30 15.17
CA THR A 338 -1.98 -46.78 14.38
C THR A 338 -1.55 -47.25 12.99
N ALA A 339 -0.72 -46.46 12.29
CA ALA A 339 -0.20 -46.79 10.97
C ALA A 339 0.66 -48.07 11.00
N ARG A 340 1.51 -48.24 12.02
CA ARG A 340 2.30 -49.46 12.20
C ARG A 340 1.42 -50.69 12.40
N ARG A 341 0.34 -50.57 13.17
CA ARG A 341 -0.61 -51.67 13.42
C ARG A 341 -1.38 -52.06 12.16
N VAL A 342 -1.86 -51.08 11.38
CA VAL A 342 -2.76 -51.31 10.24
C VAL A 342 -2.01 -51.61 8.95
N LEU A 343 -0.94 -50.85 8.67
CA LEU A 343 -0.19 -50.90 7.41
C LEU A 343 1.12 -51.69 7.52
N GLY A 344 1.61 -51.92 8.75
CA GLY A 344 2.92 -52.51 9.00
C GLY A 344 4.05 -51.49 9.03
N GLY A 345 5.16 -51.86 9.67
CA GLY A 345 6.31 -50.97 9.88
C GLY A 345 7.10 -50.64 8.60
N ALA A 346 7.10 -51.54 7.61
CA ALA A 346 7.79 -51.34 6.33
C ALA A 346 6.96 -50.50 5.32
N HIS A 347 5.71 -50.18 5.63
CA HIS A 347 4.86 -49.43 4.71
C HIS A 347 5.40 -47.99 4.49
N PRO A 348 5.42 -47.47 3.25
CA PRO A 348 5.96 -46.15 2.95
C PRO A 348 5.34 -45.01 3.78
N LEU A 349 4.02 -45.04 4.01
CA LEU A 349 3.34 -44.05 4.86
C LEU A 349 3.81 -44.11 6.32
N THR A 350 3.92 -45.31 6.91
CA THR A 350 4.42 -45.49 8.28
C THR A 350 5.84 -44.95 8.43
N SER A 351 6.70 -45.22 7.43
CA SER A 351 8.06 -44.69 7.38
C SER A 351 8.10 -43.15 7.27
N GLY A 352 7.21 -42.57 6.46
CA GLY A 352 7.05 -41.12 6.34
C GLY A 352 6.63 -40.46 7.66
N ILE A 353 5.60 -41.01 8.31
CA ILE A 353 5.11 -40.51 9.61
C ILE A 353 6.23 -40.59 10.67
N LYS A 354 6.97 -41.71 10.72
CA LYS A 354 8.11 -41.87 11.65
C LYS A 354 9.18 -40.80 11.43
N SER A 355 9.47 -40.43 10.18
CA SER A 355 10.42 -39.37 9.86
C SER A 355 9.94 -38.00 10.36
N GLU A 356 8.67 -37.65 10.13
CA GLU A 356 8.13 -36.37 10.61
C GLU A 356 8.03 -36.33 12.14
N LEU A 357 7.65 -37.44 12.80
CA LEU A 357 7.66 -37.56 14.26
C LEU A 357 9.07 -37.34 14.83
N GLN A 358 10.11 -37.89 14.20
CA GLN A 358 11.49 -37.68 14.63
C GLN A 358 11.91 -36.21 14.52
N LYS A 359 11.50 -35.52 13.44
CA LYS A 359 11.75 -34.09 13.24
C LYS A 359 11.01 -33.24 14.28
N ALA A 360 9.72 -33.52 14.51
CA ALA A 360 8.90 -32.81 15.49
C ALA A 360 9.47 -32.96 16.91
N ARG A 361 9.84 -34.18 17.32
CA ARG A 361 10.50 -34.43 18.61
C ARG A 361 11.85 -33.71 18.74
N ALA A 362 12.64 -33.64 17.66
CA ALA A 362 13.90 -32.90 17.68
C ALA A 362 13.69 -31.39 17.84
N ALA A 363 12.70 -30.83 17.15
CA ALA A 363 12.32 -29.43 17.28
C ALA A 363 11.79 -29.10 18.70
N LEU A 364 10.96 -29.99 19.28
CA LEU A 364 10.44 -29.84 20.63
C LEU A 364 11.57 -29.82 21.66
N ARG A 365 12.46 -30.82 21.64
CA ARG A 365 13.61 -30.88 22.55
C ARG A 365 14.50 -29.65 22.47
N ALA A 366 14.78 -29.16 21.27
CA ALA A 366 15.62 -27.98 21.07
C ALA A 366 15.02 -26.71 21.71
N ARG A 367 13.71 -26.66 21.87
CA ARG A 367 12.99 -25.53 22.47
C ARG A 367 12.75 -25.70 23.98
N GLU A 368 12.74 -26.93 24.48
CA GLU A 368 12.60 -27.23 25.92
C GLU A 368 13.92 -27.15 26.69
N THR A 369 15.07 -27.35 26.03
CA THR A 369 16.38 -27.16 26.67
C THR A 369 16.66 -25.68 26.94
N PRO A 370 16.91 -25.26 28.20
CA PRO A 370 17.25 -23.88 28.53
C PRO A 370 18.58 -23.48 27.87
N SER A 371 18.68 -22.28 27.31
CA SER A 371 19.95 -21.76 26.81
C SER A 371 20.95 -21.56 27.97
N PRO A 372 22.21 -22.00 27.85
CA PRO A 372 23.23 -21.75 28.85
C PRO A 372 23.61 -20.26 28.80
N GLY A 373 22.95 -19.42 29.61
CA GLY A 373 23.26 -17.98 29.66
C GLY A 373 22.27 -17.07 30.38
N SER A 374 21.16 -17.57 30.92
CA SER A 374 20.21 -16.78 31.72
C SER A 374 20.17 -17.27 33.17
N ALA A 375 21.25 -17.05 33.91
CA ALA A 375 21.33 -17.15 35.37
C ALA A 375 21.93 -15.87 35.92
#